data_AF-A0AA96PHQ2-F1
#
_entry.id   AF-A0AA96PHQ2-F1
#
_cell.length_a   1.000
_cell.length_b   1.000
_cell.length_c   1.000
_cell.angle_alpha   90.00
_cell.angle_beta   90.00
_cell.angle_gamma   90.00
#
_symmetry.space_group_name_H-M   'P 1'
#
loop_
_entity.id
_entity.type
_entity.pdbx_description
1 polymer ?
#
loop_
_entity_poly.entity_id
_entity_poly.type
_entity_poly.pdbx_seq_one_letter_code
_entity_poly.pdbx_strand_id
1 'polypeptide(L)'
;MRFGINLRGDLAKLDDAEIAARYEKLIAEKERRIQTLPSSLKYRVFRWLFVEQPGRGLLHGRIFYKFYAQLFRLAIALGAQDWVRDEAVEHYYSECEFKDVRDEIKRRVRWRKLSVAGS
;
A
#
# COMPACT_ATOMS: atom_id res chain seq x y z
N MET A 1 -12.97 -4.38 8.46
CA MET A 1 -13.44 -2.98 8.41
C MET A 1 -12.26 -2.09 8.03
N ARG A 2 -12.48 -1.05 7.22
CA ARG A 2 -11.42 -0.13 6.80
C ARG A 2 -11.17 0.85 7.94
N PHE A 3 -10.11 0.64 8.73
CA PHE A 3 -9.66 1.65 9.69
C PHE A 3 -8.92 2.74 8.91
N GLY A 4 -9.33 4.00 9.05
CA GLY A 4 -8.67 5.16 8.44
C GLY A 4 -9.48 5.91 7.36
N ILE A 5 -9.12 7.19 7.18
CA ILE A 5 -9.70 8.11 6.21
C ILE A 5 -8.94 7.94 4.88
N ASN A 6 -9.67 7.68 3.78
CA ASN A 6 -9.05 7.60 2.46
C ASN A 6 -9.00 8.97 1.81
N LEU A 7 -7.79 9.45 1.56
CA LEU A 7 -7.50 10.72 0.91
C LEU A 7 -6.98 10.53 -0.52
N ARG A 8 -7.07 9.30 -1.07
CA ARG A 8 -6.75 8.97 -2.47
C ARG A 8 -7.83 9.44 -3.45
N GLY A 9 -8.18 10.71 -3.38
CA GLY A 9 -9.04 11.36 -4.38
C GLY A 9 -8.43 11.35 -5.78
N ASP A 10 -7.11 11.16 -5.89
CA ASP A 10 -6.41 10.91 -7.15
C ASP A 10 -6.91 9.62 -7.85
N LEU A 11 -7.13 8.54 -7.09
CA LEU A 11 -7.62 7.28 -7.66
C LEU A 11 -9.08 7.37 -8.11
N ALA A 12 -9.89 8.19 -7.43
CA ALA A 12 -11.28 8.39 -7.81
C ALA A 12 -11.43 9.11 -9.17
N LYS A 13 -10.41 9.87 -9.60
CA LYS A 13 -10.40 10.59 -10.89
C LYS A 13 -10.02 9.72 -12.09
N LEU A 14 -9.40 8.57 -11.85
CA LEU A 14 -8.98 7.67 -12.92
C LEU A 14 -10.19 6.95 -13.50
N ASP A 15 -10.21 6.71 -14.81
CA ASP A 15 -11.21 5.82 -15.39
C ASP A 15 -10.91 4.34 -15.06
N ASP A 16 -11.75 3.42 -15.52
CA ASP A 16 -11.59 1.99 -15.21
C ASP A 16 -10.40 1.34 -15.92
N ALA A 17 -10.06 1.80 -17.13
CA ALA A 17 -8.92 1.32 -17.88
C ALA A 17 -7.61 1.81 -17.23
N GLU A 18 -7.56 3.06 -16.80
CA GLU A 18 -6.43 3.65 -16.10
C GLU A 18 -6.18 2.98 -14.74
N ILE A 19 -7.24 2.68 -13.98
CA ILE A 19 -7.12 1.93 -12.73
C ILE A 19 -6.63 0.51 -12.98
N ALA A 20 -7.14 -0.17 -14.01
CA ALA A 20 -6.71 -1.53 -14.35
C ALA A 20 -5.22 -1.55 -14.75
N ALA A 21 -4.80 -0.66 -15.65
CA ALA A 21 -3.40 -0.53 -16.06
C ALA A 21 -2.48 -0.22 -14.87
N ARG A 22 -2.93 0.64 -13.94
CA ARG A 22 -2.18 0.94 -12.72
C ARG A 22 -2.07 -0.26 -11.80
N TYR A 23 -3.14 -1.04 -11.68
CA TYR A 23 -3.15 -2.27 -10.89
C TYR A 23 -2.18 -3.31 -11.46
N GLU A 24 -2.20 -3.52 -12.78
CA GLU A 24 -1.28 -4.43 -13.49
C GLU A 24 0.19 -4.02 -13.29
N LYS A 25 0.49 -2.72 -13.43
CA LYS A 25 1.83 -2.20 -13.15
C LYS A 25 2.29 -2.53 -11.73
N LEU A 26 1.42 -2.32 -10.74
CA LEU A 26 1.75 -2.61 -9.34
C LEU A 26 1.91 -4.11 -9.08
N ILE A 27 1.17 -4.98 -9.78
CA ILE A 27 1.39 -6.43 -9.74
C ILE A 27 2.79 -6.76 -10.26
N ALA A 28 3.14 -6.29 -11.46
CA ALA A 28 4.43 -6.59 -12.07
C ALA A 28 5.60 -6.08 -11.19
N GLU A 29 5.47 -4.89 -10.60
CA GLU A 29 6.45 -4.36 -9.65
C GLU A 29 6.55 -5.22 -8.39
N LYS A 30 5.42 -5.71 -7.86
CA LYS A 30 5.39 -6.57 -6.69
C LYS A 30 6.04 -7.93 -6.96
N GLU A 31 5.74 -8.55 -8.10
CA GLU A 31 6.34 -9.82 -8.52
C GLU A 31 7.86 -9.69 -8.65
N ARG A 32 8.34 -8.63 -9.32
CA ARG A 32 9.78 -8.34 -9.40
C ARG A 32 10.41 -8.16 -8.03
N ARG A 33 9.76 -7.41 -7.14
CA ARG A 33 10.28 -7.19 -5.78
C ARG A 33 10.38 -8.48 -4.99
N ILE A 34 9.35 -9.33 -5.04
CA ILE A 34 9.34 -10.64 -4.34
C ILE A 34 10.57 -11.47 -4.72
N GLN A 35 10.99 -11.46 -5.99
CA GLN A 35 12.18 -12.18 -6.46
C GLN A 35 13.48 -11.61 -5.89
N THR A 36 13.51 -10.32 -5.55
CA THR A 36 14.69 -9.64 -5.00
C THR A 36 14.66 -9.51 -3.47
N LEU A 37 13.62 -9.99 -2.79
CA LEU A 37 13.50 -9.80 -1.35
C LEU A 37 14.51 -10.64 -0.57
N PRO A 38 15.19 -10.06 0.44
CA PRO A 38 16.06 -10.81 1.32
C PRO A 38 15.29 -11.92 2.05
N SER A 39 15.83 -13.14 2.07
CA SER A 39 15.25 -14.28 2.81
C SER A 39 15.55 -14.25 4.31
N SER A 40 16.24 -13.22 4.81
CA SER A 40 16.70 -13.14 6.19
C SER A 40 15.54 -13.06 7.19
N LEU A 41 15.71 -13.67 8.37
CA LEU A 41 14.70 -13.66 9.43
C LEU A 41 14.34 -12.23 9.86
N LYS A 42 15.33 -11.34 9.92
CA LYS A 42 15.13 -9.91 10.22
C LYS A 42 14.20 -9.24 9.20
N TYR A 43 14.41 -9.51 7.91
CA TYR A 43 13.55 -8.97 6.85
C TYR A 43 12.13 -9.55 6.91
N ARG A 44 11.98 -10.84 7.25
CA ARG A 44 10.66 -11.45 7.46
C ARG A 44 9.88 -10.80 8.60
N VAL A 45 10.53 -10.54 9.73
CA VAL A 45 9.91 -9.86 10.88
C VAL A 45 9.53 -8.42 10.52
N PHE A 46 10.42 -7.70 9.83
CA PHE A 46 10.12 -6.36 9.32
C PHE A 46 8.91 -6.36 8.38
N ARG A 47 8.89 -7.25 7.38
CA ARG A 47 7.77 -7.39 6.44
C ARG A 47 6.48 -7.69 7.18
N TRP A 48 6.51 -8.59 8.15
CA TRP A 48 5.32 -8.93 8.94
C TRP A 48 4.80 -7.74 9.75
N LEU A 49 5.67 -7.03 10.47
CA LEU A 49 5.31 -5.89 11.34
C LEU A 49 4.84 -4.66 10.58
N PHE A 50 5.44 -4.37 9.42
CA PHE A 50 5.26 -3.05 8.78
C PHE A 50 4.52 -3.13 7.45
N VAL A 51 4.54 -4.27 6.76
CA VAL A 51 4.03 -4.39 5.40
C VAL A 51 2.76 -5.26 5.35
N GLU A 52 2.79 -6.39 6.05
CA GLU A 52 1.66 -7.34 6.08
C GLU A 52 0.60 -6.97 7.11
N GLN A 53 0.97 -6.20 8.13
CA GLN A 53 0.00 -5.68 9.09
C GLN A 53 -1.09 -4.85 8.36
N PRO A 54 -2.35 -4.96 8.82
CA PRO A 54 -3.50 -4.43 8.10
C PRO A 54 -3.60 -2.90 8.08
N GLY A 55 -2.80 -2.20 8.89
CA GLY A 55 -2.84 -0.74 9.01
C GLY A 55 -2.04 -0.02 7.93
N ARG A 56 -2.68 0.85 7.15
CA ARG A 56 -2.03 1.83 6.26
C ARG A 56 -1.84 3.19 6.96
N GLY A 57 -1.80 3.16 8.30
CA GLY A 57 -1.98 4.33 9.14
C GLY A 57 -3.45 4.79 9.21
N LEU A 58 -3.69 5.93 9.86
CA LEU A 58 -5.03 6.52 10.00
C LEU A 58 -5.44 7.33 8.76
N LEU A 59 -4.47 7.84 8.00
CA LEU A 59 -4.68 8.68 6.82
C LEU A 59 -4.07 8.01 5.60
N HIS A 60 -4.91 7.59 4.65
CA HIS A 60 -4.46 6.88 3.46
C HIS A 60 -4.23 7.87 2.32
N GLY A 61 -2.97 8.13 2.02
CA GLY A 61 -2.58 9.05 0.94
C GLY A 61 -1.08 9.03 0.74
N ARG A 62 -0.61 9.36 -0.48
CA ARG A 62 0.82 9.31 -0.83
C ARG A 62 1.70 10.11 0.13
N ILE A 63 1.26 11.31 0.50
CA ILE A 63 1.99 12.18 1.44
C ILE A 63 2.01 11.59 2.85
N PHE A 64 0.90 11.01 3.30
CA PHE A 64 0.81 10.41 4.63
C PHE A 64 1.63 9.15 4.76
N TYR A 65 1.66 8.31 3.72
CA TYR A 65 2.58 7.19 3.68
C TYR A 65 4.01 7.68 3.82
N LYS A 66 4.35 8.83 3.21
CA LYS A 66 5.71 9.38 3.30
C LYS A 66 6.05 9.81 4.71
N PHE A 67 5.09 10.45 5.34
CA PHE A 67 5.19 10.85 6.73
C PHE A 67 5.31 9.65 7.68
N TYR A 68 4.50 8.60 7.48
CA TYR A 68 4.59 7.38 8.29
C TYR A 68 5.94 6.67 8.09
N ALA A 69 6.40 6.51 6.86
CA ALA A 69 7.69 5.91 6.58
C ALA A 69 8.85 6.70 7.22
N GLN A 70 8.78 8.04 7.19
CA GLN A 70 9.80 8.88 7.81
C GLN A 70 9.74 8.81 9.35
N LEU A 71 8.54 8.79 9.93
CA LEU A 71 8.35 8.56 11.36
C LEU A 71 8.90 7.19 11.80
N PHE A 72 8.66 6.14 11.02
CA PHE A 72 9.23 4.82 11.28
C PHE A 72 10.75 4.84 11.18
N ARG A 73 11.32 5.51 10.17
CA ARG A 73 12.76 5.70 10.04
C ARG A 73 13.34 6.41 11.27
N LEU A 74 12.67 7.44 11.79
CA LEU A 74 13.09 8.16 13.00
C LEU A 74 12.98 7.32 14.27
N ALA A 75 11.86 6.62 14.47
CA ALA A 75 11.64 5.76 15.64
C ALA A 75 12.64 4.60 15.69
N ILE A 76 13.03 4.08 14.52
CA ILE A 76 13.99 2.98 14.40
C ILE A 76 15.44 3.50 14.44
N ALA A 77 15.74 4.69 13.91
CA ALA A 77 17.07 5.31 14.03
C ALA A 77 17.50 5.57 15.48
N LEU A 78 16.54 5.70 16.41
CA LEU A 78 16.81 5.85 17.84
C LEU A 78 17.18 4.55 18.57
N GLY A 79 17.23 3.39 17.90
CA GLY A 79 17.62 2.11 18.54
C GLY A 79 18.02 0.93 17.64
N ALA A 80 17.92 1.06 16.32
CA ALA A 80 18.08 -0.06 15.37
C ALA A 80 18.47 0.47 13.96
N GLN A 81 19.67 1.05 13.86
CA GLN A 81 20.19 1.77 12.68
C GLN A 81 20.16 0.96 11.36
N ASP A 82 20.17 -0.37 11.40
CA ASP A 82 20.25 -1.24 10.21
C ASP A 82 18.90 -1.77 9.66
N TRP A 83 17.77 -1.44 10.29
CA TRP A 83 16.50 -2.14 10.02
C TRP A 83 15.65 -1.51 8.91
N VAL A 84 15.90 -0.24 8.56
CA VAL A 84 15.10 0.50 7.57
C VAL A 84 16.02 0.99 6.46
N ARG A 85 16.33 0.10 5.53
CA ARG A 85 16.89 0.49 4.23
C ARG A 85 15.81 1.20 3.41
N ASP A 86 16.22 2.07 2.50
CA ASP A 86 15.29 2.77 1.60
C ASP A 86 14.39 1.79 0.81
N GLU A 87 14.91 0.59 0.53
CA GLU A 87 14.20 -0.55 -0.07
C GLU A 87 12.93 -0.96 0.71
N ALA A 88 13.00 -0.94 2.05
CA ALA A 88 11.91 -1.33 2.94
C ALA A 88 10.79 -0.28 2.97
N VAL A 89 11.17 0.99 2.89
CA VAL A 89 10.26 2.13 2.78
C VAL A 89 9.56 2.13 1.42
N GLU A 90 10.30 1.91 0.33
CA GLU A 90 9.74 1.74 -1.01
C GLU A 90 8.78 0.55 -1.10
N HIS A 91 9.11 -0.55 -0.42
CA HIS A 91 8.22 -1.70 -0.32
C HIS A 91 6.91 -1.34 0.40
N TYR A 92 7.01 -0.65 1.55
CA TYR A 92 5.83 -0.17 2.28
C TYR A 92 4.93 0.74 1.41
N TYR A 93 5.50 1.71 0.69
CA TYR A 93 4.72 2.56 -0.22
C TYR A 93 3.97 1.77 -1.26
N SER A 94 4.67 0.87 -1.95
CA SER A 94 4.08 0.07 -3.02
C SER A 94 2.93 -0.79 -2.52
N GLU A 95 3.05 -1.33 -1.31
CA GLU A 95 2.01 -2.17 -0.71
C GLU A 95 0.81 -1.34 -0.26
N CYS A 96 1.02 -0.16 0.32
CA CYS A 96 -0.06 0.79 0.59
C CYS A 96 -0.79 1.21 -0.69
N GLU A 97 -0.04 1.58 -1.73
CA GLU A 97 -0.61 1.97 -3.03
C GLU A 97 -1.38 0.82 -3.70
N PHE A 98 -0.81 -0.39 -3.69
CA PHE A 98 -1.49 -1.59 -4.19
C PHE A 98 -2.81 -1.87 -3.47
N LYS A 99 -2.78 -1.79 -2.14
CA LYS A 99 -3.98 -2.00 -1.33
C LYS A 99 -5.04 -0.91 -1.59
N ASP A 100 -4.65 0.35 -1.85
CA ASP A 100 -5.58 1.44 -2.19
C ASP A 100 -6.24 1.25 -3.55
N VAL A 101 -5.45 0.90 -4.59
CA VAL A 101 -5.98 0.64 -5.94
C VAL A 101 -6.95 -0.55 -5.90
N ARG A 102 -6.60 -1.62 -5.19
CA ARG A 102 -7.48 -2.77 -5.00
C ARG A 102 -8.79 -2.40 -4.31
N ASP A 103 -8.74 -1.55 -3.29
CA ASP A 103 -9.94 -1.12 -2.58
C ASP A 103 -10.84 -0.24 -3.45
N GLU A 104 -10.24 0.60 -4.28
CA GLU A 104 -10.97 1.42 -5.25
C GLU A 104 -11.66 0.55 -6.31
N ILE A 105 -10.98 -0.46 -6.86
CA ILE A 105 -11.60 -1.47 -7.74
C ILE A 105 -12.77 -2.15 -7.04
N LYS A 106 -12.58 -2.62 -5.80
CA LYS A 106 -13.66 -3.26 -5.01
C LYS A 106 -14.83 -2.32 -4.78
N ARG A 107 -14.57 -1.03 -4.55
CA ARG A 107 -15.61 0.01 -4.42
C ARG A 107 -16.41 0.12 -5.71
N ARG A 108 -15.76 0.27 -6.86
CA ARG A 108 -16.44 0.38 -8.17
C ARG A 108 -17.27 -0.85 -8.50
N VAL A 109 -16.72 -2.05 -8.30
CA VAL A 109 -17.47 -3.31 -8.51
C VAL A 109 -18.71 -3.36 -7.60
N ARG A 110 -18.58 -2.97 -6.33
CA ARG A 110 -19.72 -2.93 -5.41
C ARG A 110 -20.80 -1.94 -5.88
N TRP A 111 -20.39 -0.74 -6.30
CA TRP A 111 -21.31 0.27 -6.80
C TRP A 111 -22.08 -0.20 -8.04
N ARG A 112 -21.40 -0.84 -9.00
CA ARG A 112 -22.06 -1.42 -10.18
C ARG A 112 -23.04 -2.53 -9.84
N LYS A 113 -22.70 -3.40 -8.88
CA LYS A 113 -23.64 -4.45 -8.42
C LYS A 113 -24.90 -3.86 -7.80
N LEU A 114 -24.76 -2.78 -7.03
CA LEU A 114 -25.89 -2.08 -6.43
C LEU A 114 -26.74 -1.35 -7.48
N SER A 115 -26.13 -0.73 -8.49
CA SER A 115 -26.87 -0.05 -9.55
C SER A 115 -27.66 -1.00 -10.45
N VAL A 116 -27.15 -2.21 -10.69
CA VAL A 116 -27.84 -3.25 -11.48
C VAL A 116 -28.93 -3.96 -10.67
N ALA A 117 -28.79 -4.07 -9.35
CA ALA A 117 -29.82 -4.68 -8.50
C ALA A 117 -31.01 -3.76 -8.17
N GLY A 118 -30.84 -2.44 -8.40
CA GLY A 118 -31.87 -1.42 -8.20
C GLY A 118 -32.61 -0.99 -9.47
N SER A 119 -32.26 -1.58 -10.62
CA SER A 119 -32.89 -1.38 -11.94
C SER A 119 -33.70 -2.60 -12.34
#